data_AF-A0A1U8LTJ8-F1
#
_entry.id   AF-A0A1U8LTJ8-F1
#
_cell.length_a   1.000
_cell.length_b   1.000
_cell.length_c   1.000
_cell.angle_alpha   90.00
_cell.angle_beta   90.00
_cell.angle_gamma   90.00
#
_symmetry.space_group_name_H-M   'P 1'
#
loop_
_entity.id
_entity.type
_entity.pdbx_description
1 polymer ?
#
loop_
_entity_poly.entity_id
_entity_poly.type
_entity_poly.pdbx_seq_one_letter_code
_entity_poly.pdbx_strand_id
1 'polypeptide(L)'
;MGGTGKTTLAEAIFYHVLDGFQSYFFLANMRESADQGPLFQLRQKLFSTILEDENLYIKTPTIGSGFLKDRISRNKVLIICDDVSKSSQLEYLFGGNNRLSPGSRVIVTARDKKVLIRYGIDLIYKVEELDRDESVQLFCQCAFKSSHPEYQLELSEMVLSFVE
;
A
#
# COMPACT_ATOMS: atom_id res chain seq x y z
N MET A 1 10.14 -6.53 8.49
CA MET A 1 11.11 -5.50 8.88
C MET A 1 10.63 -4.12 8.47
N GLY A 2 10.89 -3.07 9.27
CA GLY A 2 10.65 -1.68 8.87
C GLY A 2 11.81 -1.15 8.01
N GLY A 3 11.60 -0.07 7.25
CA GLY A 3 12.70 0.60 6.53
C GLY A 3 13.13 0.01 5.17
N THR A 4 12.71 -1.21 4.83
CA THR A 4 13.14 -1.89 3.57
C THR A 4 12.45 -1.39 2.28
N GLY A 5 11.94 -0.16 2.22
CA GLY A 5 11.39 0.40 0.97
C GLY A 5 10.01 -0.13 0.47
N LYS A 6 9.26 -0.89 1.27
CA LYS A 6 7.93 -1.43 0.86
C LYS A 6 6.93 -0.36 0.40
N THR A 7 6.80 0.73 1.16
CA THR A 7 5.90 1.85 0.83
C THR A 7 6.34 2.52 -0.47
N THR A 8 7.63 2.79 -0.62
CA THR A 8 8.23 3.36 -1.83
C THR A 8 7.98 2.49 -3.05
N LEU A 9 8.14 1.16 -2.93
CA LEU A 9 7.85 0.24 -4.02
C LEU A 9 6.37 0.23 -4.40
N ALA A 10 5.46 0.23 -3.41
CA ALA A 10 4.02 0.27 -3.67
C ALA A 10 3.59 1.57 -4.35
N GLU A 11 4.18 2.70 -3.95
CA GLU A 11 3.97 4.01 -4.59
C GLU A 11 4.50 4.03 -6.03
N ALA A 12 5.71 3.51 -6.27
CA ALA A 12 6.26 3.40 -7.62
C ALA A 12 5.38 2.53 -8.53
N ILE A 13 4.91 1.37 -8.04
CA ILE A 13 3.98 0.51 -8.78
C ILE A 13 2.67 1.24 -9.05
N PHE A 14 2.11 1.93 -8.05
CA PHE A 14 0.88 2.69 -8.20
C PHE A 14 0.97 3.68 -9.36
N TYR A 15 2.01 4.52 -9.37
CA TYR A 15 2.21 5.49 -10.45
C TYR A 15 2.53 4.85 -11.80
N HIS A 16 3.18 3.69 -11.81
CA HIS A 16 3.53 3.00 -13.04
C HIS A 16 2.32 2.37 -13.75
N VAL A 17 1.29 1.95 -13.01
CA VAL A 17 0.18 1.14 -13.57
C VAL A 17 -1.20 1.79 -13.47
N LEU A 18 -1.34 2.96 -12.82
CA LEU A 18 -2.65 3.58 -12.55
C LEU A 18 -3.47 3.84 -13.82
N ASP A 19 -2.83 4.18 -14.95
CA ASP A 19 -3.50 4.44 -16.23
C ASP A 19 -4.25 3.20 -16.77
N GLY A 20 -3.92 2.01 -16.28
CA GLY A 20 -4.61 0.77 -16.61
C GLY A 20 -5.94 0.57 -15.87
N PHE A 21 -6.33 1.50 -14.99
CA PHE A 21 -7.49 1.40 -14.11
C PHE A 21 -8.40 2.62 -14.28
N GLN A 22 -9.69 2.41 -14.07
CA GLN A 22 -10.72 3.45 -14.19
C GLN A 22 -10.78 4.34 -12.94
N SER A 23 -10.51 3.75 -11.78
CA SER A 23 -10.37 4.50 -10.53
C SER A 23 -9.29 3.87 -9.66
N TYR A 24 -8.70 4.66 -8.79
CA TYR A 24 -7.61 4.21 -7.95
C TYR A 24 -7.63 4.90 -6.59
N PHE A 25 -7.04 4.26 -5.59
CA PHE A 25 -6.97 4.84 -4.25
C PHE A 25 -5.77 4.32 -3.46
N PHE A 26 -5.03 5.23 -2.82
CA PHE A 26 -3.89 4.91 -1.98
C PHE A 26 -4.24 5.16 -0.50
N LEU A 27 -4.40 4.08 0.27
CA LEU A 27 -4.58 4.12 1.72
C LEU A 27 -3.20 4.15 2.38
N ALA A 28 -2.65 5.35 2.57
CA ALA A 28 -1.36 5.54 3.22
C ALA A 28 -1.44 5.25 4.73
N ASN A 29 -0.41 4.60 5.28
CA ASN A 29 -0.19 4.44 6.71
C ASN A 29 -1.41 3.90 7.49
N MET A 30 -1.92 2.75 7.08
CA MET A 30 -3.07 2.12 7.74
C MET A 30 -2.77 1.70 9.18
N ARG A 31 -1.51 1.59 9.59
CA ARG A 31 -1.14 1.24 10.97
C ARG A 31 -1.77 2.18 11.99
N GLU A 32 -1.89 3.46 11.68
CA GLU A 32 -2.48 4.48 12.57
C GLU A 32 -4.01 4.35 12.68
N SER A 33 -4.64 3.70 11.71
CA SER A 33 -6.07 3.40 11.73
C SER A 33 -6.40 2.11 12.50
N ALA A 34 -5.83 1.93 13.70
CA ALA A 34 -6.08 0.74 14.50
C ALA A 34 -7.51 0.71 15.11
N ASP A 35 -8.12 1.88 15.28
CA ASP A 35 -9.45 2.07 15.86
C ASP A 35 -10.55 2.09 14.80
N GLN A 36 -11.77 1.73 15.19
CA GLN A 36 -12.91 1.65 14.26
C GLN A 36 -13.32 2.99 13.66
N GLY A 37 -13.12 4.11 14.38
CA GLY A 37 -13.44 5.45 13.87
C GLY A 37 -12.61 5.84 12.64
N PRO A 38 -11.27 5.86 12.75
CA PRO A 38 -10.38 6.08 11.60
C PRO A 38 -10.62 5.11 10.43
N LEU A 39 -10.82 3.82 10.71
CA LEU A 39 -11.12 2.83 9.65
C LEU A 39 -12.45 3.10 8.95
N PHE A 40 -13.47 3.53 9.68
CA PHE A 40 -14.74 3.93 9.09
C PHE A 40 -14.56 5.10 8.11
N GLN A 41 -13.80 6.12 8.50
CA GLN A 41 -13.54 7.28 7.64
C GLN A 41 -12.73 6.89 6.40
N LEU A 42 -11.69 6.06 6.55
CA LEU A 42 -10.92 5.53 5.43
C LEU A 42 -11.80 4.73 4.47
N ARG A 43 -12.72 3.92 5.00
CA ARG A 43 -13.68 3.15 4.21
C ARG A 43 -14.63 4.04 3.43
N GLN A 44 -15.17 5.09 4.06
CA GLN A 44 -16.01 6.07 3.35
C GLN A 44 -15.23 6.72 2.21
N LYS A 45 -14.02 7.21 2.50
CA LYS A 45 -13.17 7.88 1.52
C LYS A 45 -12.78 6.96 0.36
N LEU A 46 -12.43 5.71 0.66
CA LEU A 46 -12.15 4.69 -0.35
C LEU A 46 -13.32 4.54 -1.31
N PHE A 47 -14.52 4.28 -0.79
CA PHE A 47 -15.69 4.01 -1.64
C PHE A 47 -16.20 5.26 -2.35
N SER A 48 -16.17 6.44 -1.72
CA SER A 48 -16.58 7.68 -2.39
C SER A 48 -15.63 8.04 -3.53
N THR A 49 -14.32 7.83 -3.36
CA THR A 49 -13.35 8.08 -4.43
C THR A 49 -13.46 7.07 -5.58
N ILE A 50 -13.48 5.76 -5.29
CA ILE A 50 -13.54 4.76 -6.38
C ILE A 50 -14.92 4.69 -7.06
N LEU A 51 -15.95 5.30 -6.48
CA LEU A 51 -17.27 5.42 -7.10
C LEU A 51 -17.53 6.81 -7.67
N GLU A 52 -16.62 7.77 -7.48
CA GLU A 52 -16.80 9.17 -7.87
C GLU A 52 -18.12 9.75 -7.33
N ASP A 53 -18.38 9.49 -6.04
CA ASP A 53 -19.62 9.85 -5.37
C ASP A 53 -19.32 10.47 -4.00
N GLU A 54 -19.12 11.78 -3.97
CA GLU A 54 -18.79 12.53 -2.75
C GLU A 54 -19.90 12.51 -1.69
N ASN A 55 -21.15 12.26 -2.11
CA ASN A 55 -22.31 12.16 -1.22
C ASN A 55 -22.52 10.75 -0.68
N LEU A 56 -21.67 9.79 -1.07
CA LEU A 56 -21.78 8.41 -0.63
C LEU A 56 -21.58 8.29 0.88
N TYR A 57 -22.55 7.65 1.54
CA TYR A 57 -22.46 7.36 2.97
C TYR A 57 -22.92 5.95 3.31
N ILE A 58 -21.96 5.07 3.63
CA ILE A 58 -22.19 3.65 3.93
C ILE A 58 -22.18 3.43 5.44
N LYS A 59 -23.36 3.47 6.08
CA LYS A 59 -23.50 3.29 7.54
C LYS A 59 -23.12 1.91 8.05
N THR A 60 -23.21 0.88 7.20
CA THR A 60 -23.03 -0.52 7.58
C THR A 60 -21.64 -1.04 7.23
N PRO A 61 -21.10 -2.02 7.99
CA PRO A 61 -19.85 -2.70 7.64
C PRO A 61 -19.91 -3.42 6.30
N THR A 62 -21.11 -3.81 5.86
CA THR A 62 -21.35 -4.37 4.52
C THR A 62 -21.82 -3.27 3.56
N ILE A 63 -21.53 -3.43 2.27
CA ILE A 63 -22.16 -2.60 1.23
C ILE A 63 -23.55 -3.21 1.03
N GLY A 64 -24.54 -2.72 1.78
CA GLY A 64 -25.86 -3.34 1.86
C GLY A 64 -26.71 -3.16 0.60
N SER A 65 -26.44 -2.14 -0.22
CA SER A 65 -27.25 -1.87 -1.41
C SER A 65 -26.75 -2.65 -2.63
N GLY A 66 -27.68 -3.29 -3.34
CA GLY A 66 -27.38 -3.96 -4.62
C GLY A 66 -26.78 -3.00 -5.64
N PHE A 67 -27.30 -1.77 -5.70
CA PHE A 67 -26.80 -0.71 -6.58
C PHE A 67 -25.32 -0.38 -6.38
N LEU A 68 -24.85 -0.26 -5.12
CA LEU A 68 -23.43 0.02 -4.87
C LEU A 68 -22.55 -1.17 -5.25
N LYS A 69 -23.01 -2.40 -4.97
CA LYS A 69 -22.30 -3.61 -5.41
C LYS A 69 -22.19 -3.66 -6.93
N ASP A 70 -23.25 -3.32 -7.65
CA ASP A 70 -23.26 -3.30 -9.11
C ASP A 70 -22.26 -2.28 -9.66
N ARG A 71 -22.20 -1.06 -9.10
CA ARG A 71 -21.21 -0.05 -9.50
C ARG A 71 -19.77 -0.53 -9.28
N ILE A 72 -19.47 -1.09 -8.10
CA ILE A 72 -18.14 -1.62 -7.77
C ILE A 72 -17.76 -2.75 -8.73
N SER A 73 -18.71 -3.64 -9.05
CA SER A 73 -18.46 -4.79 -9.92
C SER A 73 -18.20 -4.43 -11.39
N ARG A 74 -18.48 -3.19 -11.80
CA ARG A 74 -18.27 -2.69 -13.17
C ARG A 74 -17.07 -1.76 -13.30
N ASN A 75 -16.49 -1.33 -12.18
CA ASN A 75 -15.38 -0.39 -12.17
C ASN A 75 -14.05 -1.13 -11.92
N LYS A 76 -13.09 -1.04 -12.85
CA LYS A 76 -11.76 -1.64 -12.71
C LYS A 76 -10.89 -0.76 -11.83
N VAL A 77 -10.64 -1.21 -10.60
CA VAL A 77 -9.98 -0.39 -9.56
C VAL A 77 -8.59 -0.88 -9.17
N LEU A 78 -7.70 0.07 -8.86
CA LEU A 78 -6.41 -0.18 -8.21
C LEU A 78 -6.42 0.39 -6.79
N ILE A 79 -6.21 -0.45 -5.78
CA ILE A 79 -6.18 -0.01 -4.38
C ILE A 79 -4.85 -0.41 -3.75
N ILE A 80 -4.16 0.56 -3.13
CA ILE A 80 -2.99 0.30 -2.29
C ILE A 80 -3.41 0.40 -0.82
N CYS A 81 -3.07 -0.60 -0.02
CA CYS A 81 -3.22 -0.60 1.44
C CYS A 81 -1.83 -0.63 2.07
N ASP A 82 -1.34 0.52 2.51
CA ASP A 82 0.03 0.66 3.01
C ASP A 82 0.14 0.50 4.54
N ASP A 83 1.21 -0.15 5.00
CA ASP A 83 1.55 -0.45 6.40
C ASP A 83 0.42 -1.12 7.20
N VAL A 84 -0.24 -2.13 6.61
CA VAL A 84 -1.29 -2.90 7.30
C VAL A 84 -0.70 -3.69 8.46
N SER A 85 -1.32 -3.53 9.65
CA SER A 85 -0.83 -4.09 10.90
C SER A 85 -1.71 -5.20 11.48
N LYS A 86 -2.99 -5.27 11.08
CA LYS A 86 -3.95 -6.29 11.54
C LYS A 86 -4.83 -6.74 10.37
N SER A 87 -5.12 -8.05 10.27
CA SER A 87 -6.00 -8.59 9.22
C SER A 87 -7.42 -8.02 9.29
N SER A 88 -7.88 -7.70 10.51
CA SER A 88 -9.17 -7.06 10.76
C SER A 88 -9.36 -5.72 10.06
N GLN A 89 -8.27 -5.01 9.71
CA GLN A 89 -8.34 -3.77 8.93
C GLN A 89 -8.80 -4.08 7.49
N LEU A 90 -8.25 -5.14 6.89
CA LEU A 90 -8.66 -5.61 5.56
C LEU A 90 -10.06 -6.23 5.60
N GLU A 91 -10.39 -6.98 6.65
CA GLU A 91 -11.75 -7.51 6.85
C GLU A 91 -12.79 -6.39 6.95
N TYR A 92 -12.46 -5.30 7.63
CA TYR A 92 -13.36 -4.15 7.75
C TYR A 92 -13.56 -3.42 6.41
N LEU A 93 -12.49 -3.26 5.61
CA LEU A 93 -12.57 -2.61 4.30
C LEU A 93 -13.26 -3.48 3.25
N PHE A 94 -12.91 -4.78 3.20
CA PHE A 94 -13.19 -5.67 2.08
C PHE A 94 -13.97 -6.94 2.44
N GLY A 95 -14.13 -7.29 3.72
CA GLY A 95 -14.71 -8.56 4.18
C GLY A 95 -16.22 -8.73 3.91
N GLY A 96 -16.90 -7.76 3.31
CA GLY A 96 -18.25 -7.93 2.80
C GLY A 96 -18.31 -8.71 1.48
N ASN A 97 -19.51 -9.03 0.99
CA ASN A 97 -19.74 -9.56 -0.38
C ASN A 97 -19.50 -8.51 -1.47
N ASN A 98 -18.39 -7.79 -1.40
CA ASN A 98 -18.08 -6.60 -2.21
C ASN A 98 -17.05 -7.00 -3.27
N ARG A 99 -17.43 -7.90 -4.17
CA ARG A 99 -16.55 -8.38 -5.23
C ARG A 99 -16.16 -7.22 -6.15
N LEU A 100 -14.86 -6.93 -6.22
CA LEU A 100 -14.30 -6.00 -7.20
C LEU A 100 -14.48 -6.58 -8.61
N SER A 101 -14.53 -5.69 -9.61
CA SER A 101 -14.62 -6.11 -11.01
C SER A 101 -13.39 -6.95 -11.42
N PRO A 102 -13.55 -7.89 -12.36
CA PRO A 102 -12.42 -8.59 -12.96
C PRO A 102 -11.35 -7.62 -13.48
N GLY A 103 -10.08 -7.94 -13.23
CA GLY A 103 -8.96 -7.07 -13.60
C GLY A 103 -8.62 -5.99 -12.57
N SER A 104 -9.45 -5.78 -11.55
CA SER A 104 -9.09 -4.95 -10.39
C SER A 104 -7.90 -5.56 -9.63
N ARG A 105 -7.17 -4.72 -8.90
CA ARG A 105 -6.00 -5.10 -8.11
C ARG A 105 -6.00 -4.41 -6.75
N VAL A 106 -5.70 -5.17 -5.71
CA VAL A 106 -5.42 -4.65 -4.37
C VAL A 106 -3.98 -5.06 -4.03
N ILE A 107 -3.14 -4.08 -3.72
CA ILE A 107 -1.76 -4.30 -3.28
C ILE A 107 -1.69 -3.92 -1.80
N VAL A 108 -1.15 -4.81 -0.98
CA VAL A 108 -1.06 -4.61 0.47
C VAL A 108 0.40 -4.63 0.88
N THR A 109 0.87 -3.62 1.59
CA THR A 109 2.16 -3.66 2.26
C THR A 109 1.95 -3.97 3.74
N ALA A 110 2.81 -4.83 4.30
CA ALA A 110 2.78 -5.16 5.72
C ALA A 110 4.21 -5.46 6.20
N ARG A 111 4.47 -5.22 7.49
CA ARG A 111 5.75 -5.59 8.12
C ARG A 111 5.80 -7.06 8.53
N ASP A 112 4.64 -7.63 8.86
CA ASP A 112 4.49 -9.02 9.28
C ASP A 112 3.64 -9.78 8.25
N LYS A 113 4.25 -10.75 7.57
CA LYS A 113 3.55 -11.60 6.59
C LYS A 113 2.37 -12.37 7.18
N LYS A 114 2.35 -12.62 8.51
CA LYS A 114 1.25 -13.32 9.18
C LYS A 114 -0.06 -12.54 9.07
N VAL A 115 -0.01 -11.21 8.98
CA VAL A 115 -1.19 -10.36 8.76
C VAL A 115 -1.84 -10.68 7.41
N LEU A 116 -1.03 -10.83 6.37
CA LEU A 116 -1.48 -11.15 5.01
C LEU A 116 -2.04 -12.58 4.93
N ILE A 117 -1.33 -13.54 5.53
CA ILE A 117 -1.73 -14.96 5.55
C ILE A 117 -3.06 -15.12 6.30
N ARG A 118 -3.22 -14.47 7.46
CA ARG A 118 -4.47 -14.54 8.24
C ARG A 118 -5.68 -14.01 7.49
N TYR A 119 -5.48 -12.98 6.65
CA TYR A 119 -6.54 -12.46 5.80
C TYR A 119 -6.86 -13.39 4.61
N GLY A 120 -5.92 -14.27 4.22
CA GLY A 120 -6.08 -15.18 3.08
C GLY A 120 -5.50 -14.65 1.78
N ILE A 121 -4.41 -13.86 1.83
CA ILE A 121 -3.69 -13.44 0.64
C ILE A 121 -2.72 -14.55 0.21
N ASP A 122 -2.92 -15.06 -1.00
CA ASP A 122 -2.10 -16.16 -1.56
C ASP A 122 -0.78 -15.67 -2.17
N LEU A 123 -0.79 -14.52 -2.84
CA LEU A 123 0.40 -13.96 -3.50
C LEU A 123 1.13 -12.98 -2.57
N ILE A 124 2.23 -13.44 -1.99
CA ILE A 124 3.06 -12.63 -1.07
C ILE A 124 4.47 -12.50 -1.63
N TYR A 125 4.90 -11.26 -1.83
CA TYR A 125 6.27 -10.91 -2.21
C TYR A 125 7.02 -10.35 -1.00
N LYS A 126 8.23 -10.87 -0.74
CA LYS A 126 9.14 -10.32 0.28
C LYS A 126 10.08 -9.35 -0.43
N VAL A 127 9.98 -8.06 -0.10
CA VAL A 127 10.97 -7.07 -0.56
C VAL A 127 12.32 -7.41 0.06
N GLU A 128 13.32 -7.55 -0.80
CA GLU A 128 14.70 -7.84 -0.41
C GLU A 128 15.39 -6.58 0.10
N GLU A 129 16.38 -6.78 0.95
CA GLU A 129 17.25 -5.70 1.39
C GLU A 129 18.23 -5.37 0.29
N LEU A 130 18.63 -4.10 0.24
CA LEU A 130 19.67 -3.68 -0.69
C LEU A 130 20.97 -4.38 -0.31
N ASP A 131 21.73 -4.81 -1.30
CA ASP A 131 23.09 -5.25 -1.04
C ASP A 131 24.00 -4.06 -0.65
N ARG A 132 25.26 -4.35 -0.37
CA ARG A 132 26.22 -3.32 0.06
C ARG A 132 26.39 -2.22 -0.99
N ASP A 133 26.52 -2.59 -2.26
CA ASP A 133 26.79 -1.65 -3.34
C ASP A 133 25.55 -0.79 -3.62
N GLU A 134 24.37 -1.41 -3.64
CA GLU A 134 23.09 -0.72 -3.74
C GLU A 134 22.85 0.24 -2.56
N SER A 135 23.24 -0.17 -1.35
CA SER A 135 23.14 0.66 -0.14
C SER A 135 24.07 1.88 -0.20
N VAL A 136 25.32 1.70 -0.65
CA VAL A 136 26.28 2.80 -0.89
C VAL A 136 25.73 3.75 -1.94
N GLN A 137 25.20 3.21 -3.05
CA GLN A 137 24.63 4.03 -4.11
C GLN A 137 23.44 4.86 -3.62
N LEU A 138 22.51 4.24 -2.89
CA LEU A 138 21.35 4.94 -2.33
C LEU A 138 21.80 6.03 -1.34
N PHE A 139 22.76 5.71 -0.47
CA PHE A 139 23.31 6.68 0.48
C PHE A 139 23.91 7.89 -0.25
N CYS A 140 24.74 7.65 -1.27
CA CYS A 140 25.35 8.71 -2.06
C CYS A 140 24.30 9.59 -2.75
N GLN A 141 23.27 8.97 -3.35
CA GLN A 141 22.17 9.69 -3.97
C GLN A 141 21.42 10.58 -2.96
N CYS A 142 21.16 10.08 -1.76
CA CYS A 142 20.45 10.83 -0.73
C CYS A 142 21.31 11.95 -0.10
N ALA A 143 22.56 11.64 0.26
CA ALA A 143 23.44 12.56 0.98
C ALA A 143 24.08 13.60 0.07
N PHE A 144 24.47 13.21 -1.13
CA PHE A 144 25.30 14.02 -2.03
C PHE A 144 24.60 14.39 -3.34
N LYS A 145 23.36 13.90 -3.57
CA LYS A 145 22.61 14.09 -4.83
C LYS A 145 23.37 13.60 -6.06
N SER A 146 24.26 12.63 -5.87
CA SER A 146 25.11 12.01 -6.90
C SER A 146 25.24 10.52 -6.63
N SER A 147 25.27 9.68 -7.67
CA SER A 147 25.47 8.24 -7.51
C SER A 147 26.92 7.83 -7.27
N HIS A 148 27.89 8.67 -7.67
CA HIS A 148 29.32 8.35 -7.61
C HIS A 148 30.15 9.59 -7.23
N PRO A 149 30.08 10.05 -5.97
CA PRO A 149 30.98 11.09 -5.52
C PRO A 149 32.37 10.48 -5.25
N GLU A 150 33.29 10.64 -6.20
CA GLU A 150 34.65 10.06 -6.17
C GLU A 150 35.38 10.27 -4.81
N TYR A 151 35.18 11.43 -4.16
CA TYR A 151 35.83 11.77 -2.88
C TYR A 151 35.01 11.41 -1.64
N GLN A 152 33.78 10.91 -1.79
CA GLN A 152 32.85 10.66 -0.67
C GLN A 152 32.45 9.19 -0.54
N LEU A 153 32.92 8.32 -1.44
CA LEU A 153 32.74 6.88 -1.37
C LEU A 153 33.37 6.28 -0.10
N GLU A 154 34.61 6.64 0.23
CA GLU A 154 35.26 6.17 1.47
C GLU A 154 34.50 6.58 2.74
N LEU A 155 33.98 7.82 2.78
CA LEU A 155 33.15 8.30 3.88
C LEU A 155 31.81 7.57 3.95
N SER A 156 31.23 7.23 2.80
CA SER A 156 29.96 6.48 2.71
C SER A 156 30.14 5.05 3.20
N GLU A 157 31.20 4.37 2.76
CA GLU A 157 31.54 3.02 3.24
C GLU A 157 31.84 3.01 4.74
N MET A 158 32.56 4.03 5.24
CA MET A 158 32.83 4.19 6.67
C MET A 158 31.53 4.31 7.47
N VAL A 159 30.61 5.20 7.08
CA VAL A 159 29.33 5.39 7.78
C VAL A 159 28.49 4.11 7.77
N LEU A 160 28.40 3.42 6.62
CA LEU A 160 27.61 2.20 6.50
C LEU A 160 28.18 1.03 7.32
N SER A 161 29.50 0.97 7.54
CA SER A 161 30.12 -0.05 8.40
C SER A 161 29.70 0.02 9.88
N PHE A 162 29.14 1.14 10.33
CA PHE A 162 28.66 1.31 11.70
C PHE A 162 27.19 0.87 11.90
N VAL A 163 26.50 0.42 10.86
CA VAL A 163 25.04 0.14 10.88
C VAL A 163 24.72 -1.37 10.81
N GLU A 164 25.74 -2.24 10.80
CA GLU A 164 25.58 -3.72 10.92
C GLU A 164 25.31 -4.20 12.34
#